data_AF-A0A379VWY0-F1
#
_entry.id   AF-A0A379VWY0-F1
#
_cell.length_a   1.000
_cell.length_b   1.000
_cell.length_c   1.000
_cell.angle_alpha   90.00
_cell.angle_beta   90.00
_cell.angle_gamma   90.00
#
_symmetry.space_group_name_H-M   'P 1'
#
loop_
_entity.id
_entity.type
_entity.pdbx_description
1 polymer ?
#
loop_
_entity_poly.entity_id
_entity_poly.type
_entity_poly.pdbx_seq_one_letter_code
_entity_poly.pdbx_strand_id
1 'polypeptide(L)'
;MLGLPLSLLPYSPDVPAAPQPAGTLTLLPVSLRAPAIPGQLTVENGPYVVETLARACDGCLNGEFAALITGPVHKGVINDAGIPFTGHTEFSKSVRRRKKS
;
A
#
# COMPACT_ATOMS: atom_id res chain seq x y z
N MET A 1 -10.94 8.60 -17.56
CA MET A 1 -11.09 8.55 -16.09
C MET A 1 -12.57 8.41 -15.80
N LEU A 2 -13.01 7.40 -15.02
CA LEU A 2 -14.43 6.97 -14.98
C LEU A 2 -15.42 7.91 -14.27
N GLY A 3 -15.01 9.09 -13.80
CA GLY A 3 -15.95 10.15 -13.37
C GLY A 3 -16.93 9.79 -12.23
N LEU A 4 -16.70 8.68 -11.52
CA LEU A 4 -17.54 8.28 -10.39
C LEU A 4 -17.18 9.16 -9.18
N PRO A 5 -18.18 9.70 -8.44
CA PRO A 5 -17.93 10.46 -7.23
C PRO A 5 -17.38 9.52 -6.16
N LEU A 6 -16.06 9.50 -6.02
CA LEU A 6 -15.35 8.77 -4.98
C LEU A 6 -15.02 9.72 -3.84
N SER A 7 -15.61 9.50 -2.67
CA SER A 7 -15.28 10.24 -1.45
C SER A 7 -14.29 9.45 -0.61
N LEU A 8 -13.17 10.09 -0.24
CA LEU A 8 -12.15 9.48 0.60
C LEU A 8 -12.42 9.86 2.06
N LEU A 9 -12.66 8.86 2.90
CA LEU A 9 -12.84 9.02 4.35
C LEU A 9 -11.49 8.79 5.04
N PRO A 10 -11.13 9.55 6.09
CA PRO A 10 -9.88 9.33 6.78
C PRO A 10 -9.91 8.01 7.57
N TYR A 11 -8.83 7.23 7.48
CA TYR A 11 -8.62 6.09 8.36
C TYR A 11 -8.28 6.53 9.78
N SER A 12 -8.84 5.85 10.78
CA SER A 12 -8.48 5.98 12.19
C SER A 12 -8.42 4.60 12.84
N PRO A 13 -7.32 4.24 13.56
CA PRO A 13 -7.19 2.94 14.21
C PRO A 13 -8.16 2.75 15.39
N ASP A 14 -8.66 3.84 15.97
CA ASP A 14 -9.60 3.80 17.10
C ASP A 14 -11.05 3.54 16.66
N VAL A 15 -11.31 3.56 15.35
CA VAL A 15 -12.65 3.36 14.78
C VAL A 15 -12.75 1.92 14.25
N PRO A 16 -13.70 1.10 14.74
CA PRO A 16 -13.89 -0.25 14.22
C PRO A 16 -14.22 -0.25 12.73
N ALA A 17 -13.73 -1.26 12.01
CA ALA A 17 -14.06 -1.44 10.60
C ALA A 17 -15.57 -1.63 10.41
N ALA A 18 -16.15 -0.87 9.49
CA ALA A 18 -17.57 -0.93 9.14
C ALA A 18 -17.74 -1.02 7.60
N PRO A 19 -18.87 -1.59 7.11
CA PRO A 19 -19.19 -1.60 5.69
C PRO A 19 -19.16 -0.19 5.09
N GLN A 20 -18.47 -0.04 3.96
CA GLN A 20 -18.35 1.27 3.30
C GLN A 20 -19.64 1.60 2.52
N PRO A 21 -20.18 2.82 2.66
CA PRO A 21 -21.20 3.33 1.75
C PRO A 21 -20.73 3.29 0.29
N ALA A 22 -21.67 3.10 -0.64
CA ALA A 22 -21.36 3.16 -2.07
C ALA A 22 -20.73 4.50 -2.45
N GLY A 23 -19.64 4.47 -3.23
CA GLY A 23 -18.90 5.67 -3.63
C GLY A 23 -17.93 6.20 -2.55
N THR A 24 -17.65 5.43 -1.50
CA THR A 24 -16.68 5.83 -0.47
C THR A 24 -15.53 4.84 -0.34
N LEU A 25 -14.35 5.33 0.06
CA LEU A 25 -13.21 4.52 0.47
C LEU A 25 -12.55 5.15 1.70
N THR A 26 -12.27 4.34 2.72
CA THR A 26 -11.44 4.75 3.85
C THR A 26 -9.97 4.71 3.45
N LEU A 27 -9.27 5.83 3.60
CA LEU A 27 -7.92 6.05 3.14
C LEU A 27 -6.97 6.21 4.34
N LEU A 28 -5.98 5.33 4.39
CA LEU A 28 -4.76 5.54 5.18
C LEU A 28 -3.71 6.19 4.25
N PRO A 29 -3.43 7.50 4.39
CA PRO A 29 -2.55 8.20 3.46
C PRO A 29 -1.10 7.73 3.61
N VAL A 30 -0.46 7.47 2.47
CA VAL A 30 1.00 7.36 2.34
C VAL A 30 1.39 8.32 1.22
N SER A 31 2.37 9.19 1.47
CA SER A 31 2.71 10.26 0.53
C SER A 31 3.57 9.74 -0.62
N LEU A 32 3.20 10.12 -1.85
CA LEU A 32 4.08 9.97 -3.00
C LEU A 32 5.31 10.88 -2.86
N ARG A 33 6.43 10.47 -3.48
CA ARG A 33 7.67 11.26 -3.48
C ARG A 33 7.78 12.15 -4.73
N ALA A 34 7.09 11.78 -5.80
CA ALA A 34 6.98 12.55 -7.03
C ALA A 34 5.56 12.42 -7.63
N PRO A 35 5.10 13.38 -8.45
CA PRO A 35 3.81 13.28 -9.13
C PRO A 35 3.68 11.98 -9.94
N ALA A 36 2.55 11.30 -9.84
CA ALA A 36 2.27 10.07 -10.60
C ALA A 36 1.56 10.39 -11.92
N ILE A 37 2.14 9.96 -13.04
CA ILE A 37 1.55 10.11 -14.37
C ILE A 37 1.13 8.72 -14.88
N PRO A 38 -0.16 8.50 -15.23
CA PRO A 38 -0.62 7.21 -15.72
C PRO A 38 0.21 6.71 -16.92
N GLY A 39 0.68 5.47 -16.86
CA GLY A 39 1.48 4.85 -17.91
C GLY A 39 2.98 5.18 -17.87
N GLN A 40 3.43 6.06 -16.97
CA GLN A 40 4.84 6.39 -16.79
C GLN A 40 5.34 5.87 -15.44
N LEU A 41 6.42 5.09 -15.47
CA LEU A 41 7.07 4.61 -14.26
C LEU A 41 8.01 5.71 -13.73
N THR A 42 7.86 6.03 -12.45
CA THR A 42 8.63 7.06 -11.76
C THR A 42 9.42 6.39 -10.63
N VAL A 43 10.75 6.31 -10.79
CA VAL A 43 11.64 5.60 -9.85
C VAL A 43 11.57 6.19 -8.45
N GLU A 44 11.37 7.52 -8.32
CA GLU A 44 11.25 8.16 -7.01
C GLU A 44 10.05 7.63 -6.20
N ASN A 45 9.03 7.05 -6.86
CA ASN A 45 7.86 6.47 -6.22
C ASN A 45 8.05 4.98 -5.83
N GLY A 46 9.19 4.36 -6.13
CA GLY A 46 9.52 3.00 -5.67
C GLY A 46 9.40 2.81 -4.15
N PRO A 47 9.99 3.69 -3.32
CA PRO A 47 9.83 3.65 -1.86
C PRO A 47 8.38 3.75 -1.39
N TYR A 48 7.54 4.54 -2.06
CA TYR A 48 6.11 4.66 -1.73
C TYR A 48 5.38 3.31 -1.87
N VAL A 49 5.66 2.55 -2.94
CA VAL A 49 5.07 1.22 -3.14
C VAL A 49 5.48 0.26 -2.03
N VAL A 50 6.73 0.33 -1.59
CA VAL A 50 7.25 -0.53 -0.53
C VAL A 50 6.69 -0.13 0.84
N GLU A 51 6.54 1.16 1.10
CA GLU A 51 5.98 1.69 2.35
C GLU A 51 4.50 1.32 2.51
N THR A 52 3.70 1.46 1.44
CA THR A 52 2.29 1.05 1.45
C THR A 52 2.13 -0.45 1.73
N LEU A 53 2.95 -1.29 1.10
CA LEU A 53 2.96 -2.73 1.36
C LEU A 53 3.39 -3.06 2.80
N ALA A 54 4.46 -2.42 3.29
CA ALA A 54 4.95 -2.65 4.66
C ALA A 54 3.89 -2.29 5.69
N ARG A 55 3.25 -1.12 5.55
CA ARG A 55 2.21 -0.64 6.47
C ARG A 55 0.99 -1.55 6.49
N ALA A 56 0.57 -2.04 5.33
CA ALA A 56 -0.58 -2.92 5.20
C ALA A 56 -0.27 -4.33 5.75
N CYS A 57 0.94 -4.84 5.51
CA CYS A 57 1.43 -6.07 6.16
C CYS A 57 1.48 -5.93 7.68
N ASP A 58 2.05 -4.84 8.19
CA ASP A 58 2.15 -4.60 9.64
C ASP A 58 0.77 -4.52 10.30
N GLY A 59 -0.20 -3.87 9.68
CA GLY A 59 -1.56 -3.82 10.20
C GLY A 59 -2.22 -5.21 10.22
N CYS A 60 -1.99 -6.05 9.21
CA CYS A 60 -2.48 -7.44 9.24
C CYS A 60 -1.81 -8.27 10.35
N LEU A 61 -0.49 -8.13 10.50
CA LEU A 61 0.27 -8.86 11.52
C LEU A 61 -0.11 -8.46 12.95
N ASN A 62 -0.46 -7.20 13.15
CA ASN A 62 -0.89 -6.67 14.44
C ASN A 62 -2.39 -6.89 14.71
N GLY A 63 -3.13 -7.51 13.78
CA GLY A 63 -4.58 -7.72 13.90
C GLY A 63 -5.42 -6.46 13.67
N GLU A 64 -4.81 -5.36 13.24
CA GLU A 64 -5.47 -4.09 12.87
C GLU A 64 -6.30 -4.28 11.58
N PHE A 65 -5.81 -5.10 10.65
CA PHE A 65 -6.51 -5.44 9.41
C PHE A 65 -6.78 -6.94 9.33
N ALA A 66 -8.01 -7.31 8.96
CA ALA A 66 -8.40 -8.72 8.84
C ALA A 66 -7.75 -9.43 7.65
N ALA A 67 -7.42 -8.70 6.59
CA ALA A 67 -6.82 -9.23 5.37
C ALA A 67 -6.08 -8.14 4.58
N LEU A 68 -5.17 -8.57 3.70
CA LEU A 68 -4.46 -7.72 2.74
C LEU A 68 -4.82 -8.12 1.32
N ILE A 69 -5.28 -7.16 0.53
CA ILE A 69 -5.50 -7.30 -0.92
C ILE A 69 -4.56 -6.31 -1.61
N THR A 70 -3.72 -6.79 -2.52
CA THR A 70 -2.75 -5.96 -3.25
C THR A 70 -3.16 -5.77 -4.70
N GLY A 71 -3.12 -4.53 -5.19
CA GLY A 71 -3.16 -4.25 -6.62
C GLY A 71 -1.87 -4.68 -7.33
N PRO A 72 -1.82 -4.63 -8.67
CA PRO A 72 -0.61 -4.97 -9.42
C PRO A 72 0.51 -3.97 -9.13
N VAL A 73 1.72 -4.46 -8.87
CA VAL A 73 2.93 -3.62 -8.72
C VAL A 73 3.97 -3.96 -9.79
N HIS A 74 4.74 -2.96 -10.19
CA HIS A 74 5.78 -3.12 -11.20
C HIS A 74 7.13 -3.44 -10.54
N LYS A 75 7.66 -4.65 -10.74
CA LYS A 75 8.90 -5.09 -10.07
C LYS A 75 10.15 -4.32 -10.51
N GLY A 76 10.22 -3.90 -11.78
CA GLY A 76 11.37 -3.16 -12.34
C GLY A 76 11.65 -1.88 -11.58
N VAL A 77 10.69 -0.93 -11.60
CA VAL A 77 10.78 0.36 -10.91
C VAL A 77 11.12 0.28 -9.41
N ILE A 78 10.72 -0.80 -8.70
CA ILE A 78 11.07 -0.98 -7.28
C ILE A 78 12.54 -1.37 -7.12
N ASN A 79 13.03 -2.29 -7.95
CA ASN A 79 14.45 -2.67 -7.95
C ASN A 79 15.34 -1.53 -8.47
N ASP A 80 14.88 -0.79 -9.48
CA ASP A 80 15.57 0.40 -10.02
C ASP A 80 15.66 1.52 -8.96
N ALA A 81 14.72 1.57 -8.02
CA ALA A 81 14.78 2.44 -6.84
C ALA A 81 15.75 1.95 -5.75
N GLY A 82 16.53 0.89 -6.03
CA GLY A 82 17.50 0.31 -5.11
C GLY A 82 16.87 -0.56 -4.02
N ILE A 83 15.60 -0.95 -4.15
CA ILE A 83 14.92 -1.77 -3.14
C ILE A 83 14.79 -3.20 -3.66
N PRO A 84 15.49 -4.18 -3.06
CA PRO A 84 15.40 -5.57 -3.52
C PRO A 84 13.98 -6.11 -3.34
N PHE A 85 13.30 -6.36 -4.45
CA PHE A 85 11.90 -6.82 -4.47
C PHE A 85 11.72 -7.98 -5.46
N THR A 86 11.55 -9.19 -4.92
CA THR A 86 11.38 -10.43 -5.69
C THR A 86 9.90 -10.75 -5.99
N GLY A 87 8.97 -10.18 -5.21
CA GLY A 87 7.52 -10.29 -5.41
C GLY A 87 6.72 -10.17 -4.10
N HIS A 88 5.40 -10.04 -4.20
CA HIS A 88 4.51 -9.85 -3.03
C HIS A 88 4.62 -10.97 -1.98
N THR A 89 4.64 -12.23 -2.42
CA THR A 89 4.71 -13.40 -1.51
C THR A 89 5.99 -13.44 -0.69
N GLU A 90 7.11 -13.02 -1.28
CA GLU A 90 8.41 -12.96 -0.61
C GLU A 90 8.53 -11.70 0.28
N PHE A 91 7.91 -10.59 -0.14
CA PHE A 91 7.85 -9.37 0.67
C PHE A 91 7.12 -9.59 2.00
N SER A 92 5.95 -10.27 1.98
CA SER A 92 5.22 -10.63 3.20
C SER A 92 6.05 -11.48 4.16
N LYS A 93 6.88 -12.40 3.63
CA LYS A 93 7.81 -13.20 4.47
C LYS A 93 8.97 -12.38 5.02
N SER A 94 9.51 -11.44 4.24
CA SER A 94 10.64 -10.59 4.64
C SER A 94 10.25 -9.64 5.79
N VAL A 95 9.06 -9.03 5.73
CA VAL A 95 8.50 -8.21 6.82
C VAL A 95 8.40 -9.03 8.11
N ARG A 96 7.96 -10.29 8.03
CA ARG A 96 7.90 -11.22 9.19
C ARG A 96 9.26 -11.46 9.85
N ARG A 97 10.38 -11.25 9.14
CA ARG A 97 11.75 -11.42 9.67
C ARG A 97 12.31 -10.18 10.36
N ARG A 98 11.83 -8.95 10.06
CA ARG A 98 12.36 -7.71 10.65
C ARG A 98 11.87 -7.43 12.08
N LYS A 99 10.72 -7.96 12.51
CA LYS A 99 10.17 -7.77 13.87
C LYS A 99 10.68 -8.78 14.92
N LYS A 100 11.59 -9.68 14.56
CA LYS A 100 12.17 -10.70 15.47
C LYS A 100 13.57 -10.33 16.01
N SER A 101 14.04 -9.09 15.80
CA SER A 101 15.32 -8.61 16.30
C SER A 101 15.16 -7.47 17.28
#